data_AF-X1M2X1-F1
#
_entry.id   AF-X1M2X1-F1
#
_cell.length_a   1.000
_cell.length_b   1.000
_cell.length_c   1.000
_cell.angle_alpha   90.00
_cell.angle_beta   90.00
_cell.angle_gamma   90.00
#
_symmetry.space_group_name_H-M   'P 1'
#
loop_
_entity.id
_entity.type
_entity.pdbx_description
1 polymer ?
#
loop_
_entity_poly.entity_id
_entity_poly.type
_entity_poly.pdbx_seq_one_letter_code
_entity_poly.pdbx_strand_id
1 'polypeptide(L)' 'MKKDWETHHVGVIVSDMDRAVEYYKSLGIVTVGRDLGVVQTRKGAKLKARWAQIGPLLLELFQPIEGEDIQMEFLRK' A
#
# COMPACT_ATOMS: atom_id res chain seq x y z
N MET A 1 -2.84 10.22 -23.74
CA MET A 1 -2.69 8.75 -23.86
C MET A 1 -1.64 8.33 -22.86
N LYS A 2 -1.99 7.54 -21.83
CA LYS A 2 -0.97 6.89 -20.98
C LYS A 2 -0.25 5.86 -21.82
N LYS A 3 1.07 5.85 -21.78
CA LYS A 3 1.87 4.81 -22.45
C LYS A 3 1.87 3.56 -21.56
N ASP A 4 1.89 2.39 -22.17
CA ASP A 4 1.88 1.07 -21.52
C ASP A 4 3.15 0.75 -20.73
N TRP A 5 4.20 1.57 -20.89
CA TRP A 5 5.46 1.45 -20.14
C TRP A 5 5.60 2.42 -18.97
N GLU A 6 4.65 3.33 -18.76
CA GLU A 6 4.71 4.29 -17.64
C GLU A 6 4.46 3.60 -16.31
N THR A 7 5.20 4.01 -15.26
CA THR A 7 5.01 3.48 -13.90
C THR A 7 3.58 3.72 -13.44
N HIS A 8 2.87 2.62 -13.16
CA HIS A 8 1.49 2.69 -12.67
C HIS A 8 1.44 3.03 -11.17
N HIS A 9 2.16 2.28 -10.33
CA HIS A 9 2.35 2.53 -8.90
C HIS A 9 3.54 1.74 -8.36
N VAL A 10 3.89 1.97 -7.09
CA VAL A 10 4.78 1.11 -6.29
C VAL A 10 3.99 0.53 -5.12
N GLY A 11 3.97 -0.80 -5.00
CA GLY A 11 3.40 -1.49 -3.83
C GLY A 11 4.37 -1.46 -2.66
N VAL A 12 3.89 -1.08 -1.47
CA VAL A 12 4.68 -1.00 -0.24
C VAL A 12 3.98 -1.79 0.85
N ILE A 13 4.62 -2.84 1.34
CA ILE A 13 4.11 -3.63 2.46
C ILE A 13 4.52 -2.97 3.77
N VAL A 14 3.55 -2.71 4.64
CA VAL A 14 3.76 -2.06 5.94
C VAL A 14 3.19 -2.93 7.06
N SER A 15 3.83 -2.95 8.22
CA SER A 15 3.34 -3.70 9.38
C SER A 15 2.19 -3.01 10.12
N ASP A 16 2.11 -1.69 10.01
CA ASP A 16 1.11 -0.84 10.68
C ASP A 16 0.72 0.30 9.74
N MET A 17 -0.54 0.30 9.30
CA MET A 17 -1.08 1.26 8.34
C MET A 17 -1.17 2.67 8.93
N ASP A 18 -1.53 2.80 10.20
CA ASP A 18 -1.76 4.10 10.81
C ASP A 18 -0.42 4.81 11.02
N ARG A 19 0.59 4.09 11.54
CA ARG A 19 1.97 4.60 11.66
C ARG A 19 2.60 4.90 10.31
N ALA A 20 2.36 4.07 9.29
CA ALA A 20 2.87 4.35 7.94
C ALA A 20 2.27 5.63 7.36
N VAL A 21 0.95 5.83 7.54
CA VAL A 21 0.27 7.06 7.11
C VAL A 21 0.80 8.29 7.85
N GLU A 22 0.99 8.22 9.16
CA GLU A 22 1.58 9.30 9.94
C GLU A 22 2.98 9.65 9.45
N TYR A 23 3.82 8.63 9.22
CA TYR A 23 5.16 8.82 8.68
C TYR A 23 5.13 9.52 7.32
N TYR A 24 4.37 9.02 6.35
CA TYR A 24 4.29 9.64 5.03
C TYR A 24 3.73 11.07 5.07
N LYS A 25 2.72 11.34 5.91
CA LYS A 25 2.21 12.71 6.12
C LYS A 25 3.29 13.64 6.67
N SER A 26 4.11 13.16 7.61
CA SER A 26 5.18 13.96 8.22
C SER A 26 6.26 14.39 7.24
N LEU A 27 6.41 13.71 6.10
CA LEU A 27 7.34 14.12 5.04
C LEU A 27 6.89 15.40 4.32
N GLY A 28 5.64 15.84 4.49
CA GLY A 28 5.10 17.09 3.92
C GLY A 28 4.90 17.10 2.40
N ILE A 29 5.32 16.04 1.70
CA ILE A 29 5.23 15.90 0.24
C ILE A 29 4.24 14.83 -0.22
N VAL A 30 3.62 14.11 0.72
CA VAL A 30 2.71 13.00 0.43
C VAL A 30 1.26 13.42 0.65
N THR A 31 0.43 13.24 -0.37
CA THR A 31 -1.02 13.27 -0.20
C THR A 31 -1.49 11.86 0.10
N VAL A 32 -1.89 11.60 1.35
CA VAL A 32 -2.52 10.32 1.70
C VAL A 32 -3.93 10.31 1.11
N GLY A 33 -4.15 9.42 0.16
CA GLY A 33 -5.33 9.35 -0.68
C GLY A 33 -6.37 8.39 -0.13
N ARG A 34 -7.14 7.81 -1.06
CA ARG A 34 -8.29 6.96 -0.77
C ARG A 34 -7.91 5.73 0.06
N ASP A 35 -8.64 5.54 1.15
CA ASP A 35 -8.71 4.28 1.88
C ASP A 35 -9.55 3.28 1.08
N LEU A 36 -8.98 2.10 0.80
CA LEU A 36 -9.66 1.01 0.11
C LEU A 36 -10.28 0.01 1.09
N GLY A 37 -10.07 0.19 2.40
CA GLY A 37 -10.52 -0.72 3.44
C GLY A 37 -9.78 -2.05 3.40
N VAL A 38 -10.50 -3.13 3.71
CA VAL A 38 -9.96 -4.49 3.65
C VAL A 38 -10.19 -5.06 2.25
N VAL A 39 -9.11 -5.48 1.61
CA VAL A 39 -9.12 -6.19 0.34
C VAL A 39 -8.70 -7.64 0.55
N GLN A 40 -9.16 -8.53 -0.33
CA GLN A 40 -8.82 -9.95 -0.28
C GLN A 40 -7.89 -10.31 -1.44
N THR A 41 -6.81 -11.03 -1.16
CA THR A 41 -5.93 -11.56 -2.20
C THR A 41 -6.57 -12.76 -2.90
N ARG A 42 -5.99 -13.18 -4.04
CA ARG A 42 -6.46 -14.38 -4.76
C ARG A 42 -6.43 -15.65 -3.91
N LYS A 43 -5.54 -15.73 -2.92
CA LYS A 43 -5.43 -16.87 -1.98
C LYS A 43 -6.34 -16.73 -0.77
N GLY A 44 -7.12 -15.65 -0.68
CA GLY A 44 -8.06 -15.43 0.41
C GLY A 44 -7.51 -14.67 1.62
N ALA A 45 -6.21 -14.31 1.62
CA ALA A 45 -5.63 -13.48 2.67
C ALA A 45 -6.23 -12.06 2.66
N LYS A 46 -6.30 -11.40 3.81
CA LYS A 46 -6.87 -10.06 3.97
C LYS A 46 -5.77 -9.05 4.21
N LEU A 47 -5.84 -7.93 3.50
CA LEU A 47 -4.94 -6.79 3.61
C LEU A 47 -5.76 -5.52 3.85
N LYS A 48 -5.32 -4.62 4.72
CA LYS A 48 -5.76 -3.21 4.63
C LYS A 48 -5.00 -2.55 3.47
N ALA A 49 -5.70 -1.82 2.62
CA ALA A 49 -5.09 -1.16 1.46
C ALA A 49 -5.40 0.33 1.43
N ARG A 50 -4.41 1.16 1.07
CA ARG A 50 -4.58 2.60 0.98
C ARG A 50 -3.65 3.19 -0.08
N TRP A 51 -4.18 4.14 -0.86
CA TRP A 51 -3.38 4.91 -1.79
C TRP A 51 -2.67 6.07 -1.08
N ALA A 52 -1.42 6.34 -1.46
CA ALA A 52 -0.70 7.55 -1.12
C ALA A 52 0.01 8.09 -2.37
N GLN A 53 0.11 9.40 -2.53
CA GLN A 53 0.64 10.00 -3.75
C GLN A 53 1.80 10.96 -3.42
N ILE A 54 2.89 10.83 -4.17
CA ILE A 54 4.07 11.69 -4.12
C ILE A 54 4.31 12.25 -5.53
N GLY A 55 3.83 13.47 -5.78
CA GLY A 55 3.86 14.05 -7.14
C GLY A 55 3.20 13.11 -8.17
N PRO A 56 3.91 12.68 -9.23
CA PRO A 56 3.37 11.75 -10.23
C PRO A 56 3.40 10.28 -9.80
N LEU A 57 4.07 9.94 -8.70
CA LEU A 57 4.19 8.56 -8.22
C LEU A 57 3.02 8.20 -7.29
N LEU A 58 2.37 7.09 -7.58
CA LEU A 58 1.35 6.49 -6.74
C LEU A 58 1.96 5.34 -5.91
N LEU A 59 1.71 5.34 -4.62
CA LEU A 59 2.08 4.28 -3.68
C LEU A 59 0.81 3.52 -3.26
N GLU A 60 0.84 2.20 -3.36
CA GLU A 60 -0.18 1.33 -2.78
C GLU A 60 0.35 0.73 -1.48
N LEU A 61 -0.16 1.22 -0.35
CA LEU A 61 0.21 0.70 0.96
C LEU A 61 -0.65 -0.53 1.25
N PHE A 62 0.00 -1.63 1.64
CA PHE A 62 -0.67 -2.85 2.09
C PHE A 62 -0.22 -3.22 3.50
N GLN A 63 -1.18 -3.34 4.42
CA GLN A 63 -0.96 -3.97 5.71
C GLN A 63 -1.62 -5.35 5.72
N PRO A 64 -0.85 -6.44 5.75
CA PRO A 64 -1.40 -7.78 5.93
C PRO A 64 -2.03 -7.93 7.32
N ILE A 65 -3.24 -8.50 7.39
CA ILE A 65 -3.99 -8.63 8.66
C ILE A 65 -4.51 -10.04 8.95
N GLU A 66 -4.70 -10.90 7.95
CA GLU A 66 -5.19 -12.28 8.14
C GLU A 66 -4.82 -13.18 6.96
N GLY A 67 -4.59 -14.47 7.21
CA GLY A 67 -4.28 -15.48 6.19
C GLY A 67 -2.79 -15.61 5.87
N GLU A 68 -2.47 -16.47 4.91
CA GLU A 68 -1.10 -16.71 4.43
C GLU A 68 -0.99 -16.26 2.97
N ASP A 69 -0.08 -15.32 2.69
CA ASP A 69 0.29 -14.90 1.34
C ASP A 69 1.67 -14.22 1.34
N ILE A 70 2.19 -13.90 0.15
CA ILE A 70 3.53 -13.33 -0.03
C ILE A 70 3.75 -12.03 0.74
N GLN A 71 2.70 -11.22 0.93
CA GLN A 71 2.79 -9.98 1.72
C GLN A 71 2.96 -10.28 3.22
N MET A 72 2.34 -11.35 3.74
CA MET A 72 2.55 -11.81 5.12
C MET A 72 3.96 -12.36 5.30
N GLU A 73 4.43 -13.19 4.37
CA GLU A 73 5.78 -13.75 4.39
C GLU A 73 6.85 -12.66 4.35
N PHE A 74 6.63 -11.60 3.57
CA PHE A 74 7.56 -10.46 3.44
C PHE A 74 7.88 -9.79 4.79
N LEU A 75 6.88 -9.67 5.67
CA LEU A 75 7.04 -9.04 6.99
C LEU A 75 7.55 -9.97 8.09
N ARG A 76 7.61 -11.29 7.85
CA ARG A 76 8.04 -12.29 8.85
C ARG A 76 9.56 -12.50 8.93
N LYS A 77 10.35 -11.70 8.20
CA LYS A 77 11.81 -11.81 8.15
C LYS A 77 12.51 -11.10 9.29
#